data_AF-A0AAJ2PB77-F1
#
_entry.id   AF-A0AAJ2PB77-F1
#
_cell.length_a   1.000
_cell.length_b   1.000
_cell.length_c   1.000
_cell.angle_alpha   90.00
_cell.angle_beta   90.00
_cell.angle_gamma   90.00
#
_symmetry.space_group_name_H-M   'P 1'
#
loop_
_entity.id
_entity.type
_entity.pdbx_description
1 polymer ?
#
loop_
_entity_poly.entity_id
_entity_poly.type
_entity_poly.pdbx_seq_one_letter_code
_entity_poly.pdbx_strand_id
1 'polypeptide(L)'
;MTDIKRQIGALVLTLQLIASGLALPVLKDYPAFFDSLPLVIVGEAAKVTDVVGAIDMAFNLAQLSTKEVELRGVEGFATVTGGVSLDTPDSKLYLEDRINKIKSTLTGTDLEFLGSGKTEDMDGISYEYSQYLSVGGKMIKYKQPDVAAGMKDPVYLVELGTSPSSGAYLVNLWVTFTKTFNTSKAVGRELKLFGKSFTISSETDSSKLVLFGLAGETEVKAGETADVVVGDKTYKVEVVGIIDHSKAILRVGRVTKEVVEGNTYDFAGVSVYVKDVFYYKVPVETGSVVVSIGGDRYVFENGQPIRRGPAGNEVEVQGTRVAISASPQSLSKLDIYFDAYSASPAVDYIKEKAVWVDPVFGVKVAYNGPVLGNTDTITVSPGGTTYYTVSFTDKYGKSGNVVWSYYDTTGEKLADSAGNLIHVVEGVGAKLNEYLFAVSPQFPRMLKVVSLDVRGGASPSCKATLRDVFSGTEYKV
;
A
#
# COMPACT_ATOMS: atom_id res chain seq x y z
N MET A 1 28.63 73.83 -19.91
CA MET A 1 28.76 73.41 -18.51
C MET A 1 27.87 72.19 -18.31
N THR A 2 28.53 71.03 -18.19
CA THR A 2 28.17 69.87 -17.37
C THR A 2 26.77 69.24 -17.59
N ASP A 3 26.59 68.21 -18.44
CA ASP A 3 26.81 66.76 -18.19
C ASP A 3 25.77 66.24 -17.15
N ILE A 4 24.85 65.30 -17.44
CA ILE A 4 25.09 63.84 -17.53
C ILE A 4 23.87 63.07 -18.08
N LYS A 5 24.21 61.92 -18.66
CA LYS A 5 23.52 60.80 -19.33
C LYS A 5 22.37 60.07 -18.59
N ARG A 6 21.50 59.45 -19.42
CA ARG A 6 20.80 58.13 -19.31
C ARG A 6 20.90 57.37 -17.97
N GLN A 7 19.75 56.88 -17.48
CA GLN A 7 19.61 55.45 -17.13
C GLN A 7 18.13 55.00 -17.03
N ILE A 8 17.89 53.82 -17.61
CA ILE A 8 16.72 52.96 -17.43
C ILE A 8 16.73 52.47 -15.98
N GLY A 9 15.60 52.62 -15.28
CA GLY A 9 15.41 52.09 -13.93
C GLY A 9 14.11 51.31 -13.86
N ALA A 10 14.21 49.99 -14.03
CA ALA A 10 13.15 49.07 -13.65
C ALA A 10 12.90 49.21 -12.14
N LEU A 11 11.71 49.66 -11.76
CA LEU A 11 11.26 49.59 -10.38
C LEU A 11 10.73 48.18 -10.13
N VAL A 12 11.64 47.26 -9.85
CA VAL A 12 11.30 46.01 -9.18
C VAL A 12 10.92 46.38 -7.75
N LEU A 13 9.62 46.41 -7.47
CA LEU A 13 9.13 46.48 -6.10
C LEU A 13 9.28 45.07 -5.50
N THR A 14 10.47 44.74 -4.99
CA THR A 14 10.67 43.59 -4.11
C THR A 14 9.91 43.83 -2.81
N LEU A 15 8.71 43.28 -2.70
CA LEU A 15 8.00 43.14 -1.43
C LEU A 15 8.67 41.99 -0.65
N GLN A 16 9.70 42.28 0.14
CA GLN A 16 10.14 41.38 1.20
C GLN A 16 9.10 41.44 2.33
N LEU A 17 8.17 40.48 2.34
CA LEU A 17 7.35 40.23 3.53
C LEU A 17 8.12 39.26 4.44
N ILE A 18 8.91 39.83 5.35
CA ILE A 18 9.37 39.12 6.54
C ILE A 18 8.16 38.89 7.43
N ALA A 19 8.02 37.63 7.84
CA ALA A 19 7.01 37.13 8.77
C ALA A 19 6.83 38.02 10.00
N SER A 20 5.59 38.44 10.22
CA SER A 20 5.05 38.65 11.57
C SER A 20 3.61 38.20 11.54
N GLY A 21 3.28 37.24 12.41
CA GLY A 21 1.97 36.63 12.52
C GLY A 21 0.91 37.66 12.89
N LEU A 22 0.11 38.02 11.90
CA LEU A 22 -1.23 38.55 12.09
C LEU A 22 -2.12 37.75 11.17
N ALA A 23 -3.15 37.13 11.76
CA ALA A 23 -4.22 36.48 11.03
C ALA A 23 -4.86 37.50 10.09
N LEU A 24 -4.52 37.43 8.80
CA LEU A 24 -5.32 38.05 7.77
C LEU A 24 -6.65 37.28 7.76
N PRO A 25 -7.81 37.96 7.90
CA PRO A 25 -9.10 37.29 7.81
C PRO A 25 -9.15 36.52 6.49
N VAL A 26 -9.51 35.26 6.61
CA VAL A 26 -9.57 34.30 5.51
C VAL A 26 -10.52 34.88 4.46
N LEU A 27 -10.01 35.19 3.27
CA LEU A 27 -10.80 35.58 2.09
C LEU A 27 -11.72 34.45 1.56
N LYS A 28 -11.86 33.35 2.31
CA LYS A 28 -12.74 32.20 2.02
C LYS A 28 -14.21 32.61 1.95
N ASP A 29 -14.59 33.68 2.64
CA ASP A 29 -15.98 34.13 2.75
C ASP A 29 -16.31 35.32 1.85
N TYR A 30 -15.42 35.69 0.91
CA TYR A 30 -15.78 36.68 -0.10
C TYR A 30 -16.79 36.05 -1.06
N PRO A 31 -18.01 36.61 -1.21
CA PRO A 31 -19.00 36.09 -2.14
C PRO A 31 -18.38 35.96 -3.54
N ALA A 32 -18.62 34.85 -4.22
CA ALA A 32 -18.40 34.77 -5.65
C ALA A 32 -19.41 35.71 -6.31
N PHE A 33 -19.05 36.99 -6.45
CA PHE A 33 -19.94 38.01 -6.99
C PHE A 33 -20.21 37.81 -8.49
N PHE A 34 -19.38 37.03 -9.19
CA PHE A 34 -19.44 36.88 -10.63
C PHE A 34 -19.20 35.43 -11.06
N ASP A 35 -20.20 34.82 -11.71
CA ASP A 35 -20.10 33.49 -12.35
C ASP A 35 -19.37 33.53 -13.71
N SER A 36 -18.94 34.72 -14.15
CA SER A 36 -18.22 34.99 -15.40
C SER A 36 -17.37 36.27 -15.26
N LEU A 37 -16.55 36.61 -16.26
CA LEU A 37 -15.78 37.86 -16.23
C LEU A 37 -16.72 39.06 -16.00
N PRO A 38 -16.46 39.93 -15.01
CA PRO A 38 -17.35 41.05 -14.72
C PRO A 38 -17.44 41.99 -15.91
N LEU A 39 -18.67 42.25 -16.37
CA LEU A 39 -18.94 43.19 -17.45
C LEU A 39 -18.92 44.62 -16.90
N VAL A 40 -17.87 45.38 -17.24
CA VAL A 40 -17.79 46.81 -16.91
C VAL A 40 -18.39 47.61 -18.06
N ILE A 41 -19.59 48.15 -17.86
CA ILE A 41 -20.27 48.99 -18.86
C ILE A 41 -19.78 50.43 -18.71
N VAL A 42 -19.18 50.96 -19.77
CA VAL A 42 -18.79 52.36 -19.88
C VAL A 42 -19.83 53.10 -20.73
N GLY A 43 -20.38 54.19 -20.20
CA GLY A 43 -21.42 54.97 -20.89
C GLY A 43 -20.90 55.70 -22.14
N GLU A 44 -21.80 56.01 -23.07
CA GLU A 44 -21.48 56.62 -24.39
C GLU A 44 -20.71 57.95 -24.29
N ALA A 45 -20.86 58.70 -23.21
CA ALA A 45 -20.18 59.98 -22.97
C ALA A 45 -18.85 59.87 -22.18
N ALA A 46 -18.34 58.66 -21.96
CA ALA A 46 -17.13 58.45 -21.18
C ALA A 46 -15.86 58.93 -21.89
N LYS A 47 -14.90 59.42 -21.11
CA LYS A 47 -13.60 59.82 -21.67
C LYS A 47 -12.75 58.57 -21.92
N VAL A 48 -11.79 58.68 -22.84
CA VAL A 48 -10.82 57.60 -23.13
C VAL A 48 -10.11 57.12 -21.85
N THR A 49 -9.84 58.02 -20.89
CA THR A 49 -9.27 57.66 -19.58
C THR A 49 -10.16 56.78 -18.73
N ASP A 50 -11.49 56.92 -18.85
CA ASP A 50 -12.46 56.11 -18.10
C ASP A 50 -12.56 54.70 -18.69
N VAL A 51 -12.40 54.59 -20.02
CA VAL A 51 -12.30 53.28 -20.72
C VAL A 51 -11.04 52.54 -20.30
N VAL A 52 -9.90 53.21 -20.22
CA VAL A 52 -8.63 52.60 -19.75
C VAL A 52 -8.74 52.18 -18.28
N GLY A 53 -9.30 53.03 -17.41
CA GLY A 53 -9.54 52.68 -16.01
C GLY A 53 -10.50 51.50 -15.84
N ALA A 54 -11.55 51.41 -16.68
CA ALA A 54 -12.46 50.27 -16.70
C ALA A 54 -11.79 48.96 -17.15
N ILE A 55 -10.87 49.03 -18.12
CA ILE A 55 -10.07 47.87 -18.56
C ILE A 55 -9.13 47.41 -17.44
N ASP A 56 -8.42 48.33 -16.79
CA ASP A 56 -7.52 47.98 -15.68
C ASP A 56 -8.27 47.39 -14.48
N MET A 57 -9.47 47.91 -14.19
CA MET A 57 -10.35 47.33 -13.19
C MET A 57 -10.83 45.93 -13.60
N ALA A 58 -11.31 45.76 -14.83
CA ALA A 58 -11.74 44.46 -15.33
C ALA A 58 -10.61 43.42 -15.30
N PHE A 59 -9.38 43.83 -15.62
CA PHE A 59 -8.20 42.98 -15.56
C PHE A 59 -7.82 42.60 -14.13
N ASN A 60 -7.83 43.55 -13.19
CA ASN A 60 -7.59 43.28 -11.77
C ASN A 60 -8.69 42.38 -11.15
N LEU A 61 -9.95 42.63 -11.49
CA LEU A 61 -11.08 41.80 -11.06
C LEU A 61 -11.01 40.39 -11.64
N ALA A 62 -10.57 40.24 -12.90
CA ALA A 62 -10.35 38.94 -13.53
C ALA A 62 -9.22 38.16 -12.83
N GLN A 63 -8.12 38.82 -12.47
CA GLN A 63 -7.02 38.22 -11.72
C GLN A 63 -7.43 37.82 -10.29
N LEU A 64 -8.30 38.60 -9.65
CA LEU A 64 -8.88 38.25 -8.33
C LEU A 64 -9.94 37.14 -8.41
N SER A 65 -10.55 36.92 -9.59
CA SER A 65 -11.57 35.89 -9.82
C SER A 65 -11.00 34.48 -10.07
N THR A 66 -9.71 34.38 -10.37
CA THR A 66 -9.02 33.09 -10.50
C THR A 66 -8.26 32.79 -9.22
N LYS A 67 -8.78 31.88 -8.43
CA LYS A 67 -8.04 31.29 -7.31
C LYS A 67 -7.17 30.17 -7.86
N GLU A 68 -5.85 30.37 -7.87
CA GLU A 68 -4.94 29.24 -7.88
C GLU A 68 -5.17 28.46 -6.57
N VAL A 69 -5.92 27.37 -6.66
CA VAL A 69 -5.87 26.34 -5.64
C VAL A 69 -4.63 25.53 -5.98
N GLU A 70 -3.61 25.58 -5.13
CA GLU A 70 -2.63 24.51 -5.12
C GLU A 70 -3.41 23.22 -4.87
N LEU A 71 -3.69 22.45 -5.92
CA LEU A 71 -3.91 21.03 -5.77
C LEU A 71 -2.62 20.55 -5.15
N ARG A 72 -2.64 20.19 -3.85
CA ARG A 72 -1.54 19.48 -3.23
C ARG A 72 -1.12 18.40 -4.22
N GLY A 73 0.08 18.55 -4.78
CA GLY A 73 0.65 17.56 -5.68
C GLY A 73 0.45 16.21 -5.01
N VAL A 74 -0.09 15.26 -5.77
CA VAL A 74 -0.43 13.95 -5.22
C VAL A 74 0.89 13.26 -4.84
N GLU A 75 1.33 13.49 -3.60
CA GLU A 75 2.57 12.93 -3.11
C GLU A 75 2.43 11.41 -3.05
N GLY A 76 3.23 10.74 -3.89
CA GLY A 76 3.68 9.36 -3.73
C GLY A 76 2.57 8.32 -3.73
N PHE A 77 1.91 8.07 -4.86
CA PHE A 77 1.23 6.79 -5.02
C PHE A 77 2.25 5.66 -5.02
N ALA A 78 1.92 4.55 -4.37
CA ALA A 78 2.60 3.29 -4.60
C ALA A 78 2.33 2.84 -6.04
N THR A 79 3.36 2.86 -6.88
CA THR A 79 3.26 2.40 -8.27
C THR A 79 3.72 0.95 -8.37
N VAL A 80 2.91 0.10 -8.99
CA VAL A 80 3.27 -1.26 -9.38
C VAL A 80 3.24 -1.34 -10.89
N THR A 81 4.38 -1.66 -11.50
CA THR A 81 4.48 -1.88 -12.95
C THR A 81 3.82 -3.20 -13.32
N GLY A 82 2.97 -3.20 -14.35
CA GLY A 82 2.29 -4.41 -14.83
C GLY A 82 1.24 -4.97 -13.85
N GLY A 83 0.76 -4.15 -12.91
CA GLY A 83 -0.29 -4.53 -11.97
C GLY A 83 -1.70 -4.31 -12.54
N VAL A 84 -2.69 -4.94 -11.90
CA VAL A 84 -4.12 -4.75 -12.19
C VAL A 84 -4.81 -4.14 -10.98
N SER A 85 -5.75 -3.21 -11.20
CA SER A 85 -6.55 -2.69 -10.10
C SER A 85 -7.63 -3.69 -9.67
N LEU A 86 -7.82 -3.79 -8.35
CA LEU A 86 -8.86 -4.61 -7.72
C LEU A 86 -10.23 -3.91 -7.70
N ASP A 87 -10.26 -2.59 -7.84
CA ASP A 87 -11.47 -1.83 -8.10
C ASP A 87 -11.71 -1.67 -9.62
N THR A 88 -12.87 -1.16 -9.98
CA THR A 88 -13.22 -0.79 -11.36
C THR A 88 -13.73 0.66 -11.39
N PRO A 89 -13.92 1.28 -12.57
CA PRO A 89 -14.56 2.58 -12.66
C PRO A 89 -15.94 2.61 -12.00
N ASP A 90 -16.73 1.53 -12.16
CA ASP A 90 -18.12 1.45 -11.72
C ASP A 90 -18.31 0.82 -10.32
N SER A 91 -17.27 0.19 -9.78
CA SER A 91 -17.30 -0.45 -8.47
C SER A 91 -16.03 -0.11 -7.70
N LYS A 92 -16.20 0.56 -6.55
CA LYS A 92 -15.11 0.98 -5.67
C LYS A 92 -15.05 0.12 -4.42
N LEU A 93 -13.85 -0.03 -3.87
CA LEU A 93 -13.63 -0.58 -2.54
C LEU A 93 -13.70 0.57 -1.53
N TYR A 94 -14.47 0.38 -0.47
CA TYR A 94 -14.65 1.37 0.60
C TYR A 94 -14.00 0.92 1.90
N LEU A 95 -14.00 1.81 2.90
CA LEU A 95 -13.63 1.44 4.27
C LEU A 95 -14.49 0.24 4.73
N GLU A 96 -13.87 -0.70 5.44
CA GLU A 96 -14.45 -1.97 5.90
C GLU A 96 -14.76 -3.02 4.80
N ASP A 97 -14.63 -2.67 3.52
CA ASP A 97 -14.72 -3.66 2.47
C ASP A 97 -13.55 -4.65 2.52
N ARG A 98 -13.84 -5.88 2.11
CA ARG A 98 -12.80 -6.86 1.80
C ARG A 98 -12.16 -6.53 0.46
N ILE A 99 -10.83 -6.60 0.37
CA ILE A 99 -10.08 -6.26 -0.85
C ILE A 99 -10.43 -7.16 -2.04
N ASN A 100 -11.00 -8.35 -1.78
CA ASN A 100 -11.44 -9.29 -2.81
C ASN A 100 -12.92 -9.17 -3.20
N LYS A 101 -13.64 -8.14 -2.72
CA LYS A 101 -15.08 -7.95 -2.96
C LYS A 101 -15.43 -7.81 -4.44
N ILE A 102 -14.59 -7.14 -5.22
CA ILE A 102 -14.85 -6.83 -6.63
C ILE A 102 -14.11 -7.80 -7.54
N LYS A 103 -12.82 -8.02 -7.29
CA LYS A 103 -12.00 -9.01 -7.98
C LYS A 103 -11.34 -9.94 -6.97
N SER A 104 -11.64 -11.23 -7.09
CA SER A 104 -11.12 -12.27 -6.19
C SER A 104 -10.13 -13.21 -6.86
N THR A 105 -10.08 -13.27 -8.19
CA THR A 105 -9.15 -14.13 -8.93
C THR A 105 -8.61 -13.39 -10.14
N LEU A 106 -7.29 -13.49 -10.34
CA LEU A 106 -6.54 -12.95 -11.45
C LEU A 106 -5.92 -14.10 -12.25
N THR A 107 -5.84 -13.90 -13.55
CA THR A 107 -5.40 -14.90 -14.54
C THR A 107 -4.26 -14.34 -15.39
N GLY A 108 -3.77 -15.15 -16.34
CA GLY A 108 -2.81 -14.68 -17.36
C GLY A 108 -3.28 -13.48 -18.20
N THR A 109 -4.60 -13.21 -18.25
CA THR A 109 -5.14 -12.01 -18.92
C THR A 109 -5.00 -10.74 -18.08
N ASP A 110 -4.90 -10.89 -16.76
CA ASP A 110 -4.74 -9.78 -15.82
C ASP A 110 -3.25 -9.53 -15.52
N LEU A 111 -2.47 -10.60 -15.40
CA LEU A 111 -1.06 -10.58 -15.03
C LEU A 111 -0.29 -11.59 -15.89
N GLU A 112 0.60 -11.11 -16.76
CA GLU A 112 1.28 -11.92 -17.78
C GLU A 112 2.03 -13.15 -17.21
N PHE A 113 2.52 -13.06 -15.97
CA PHE A 113 3.26 -14.15 -15.32
C PHE A 113 2.38 -15.33 -14.87
N LEU A 114 1.04 -15.21 -14.91
CA LEU A 114 0.06 -16.24 -14.53
C LEU A 114 -0.39 -17.11 -15.72
N GLY A 115 0.36 -17.13 -16.81
CA GLY A 115 0.04 -17.94 -17.99
C GLY A 115 0.05 -19.46 -17.74
N SER A 116 -0.43 -20.20 -18.73
CA SER A 116 -0.25 -21.65 -18.79
C SER A 116 1.20 -22.02 -19.04
N GLY A 117 1.57 -23.23 -18.65
CA GLY A 117 2.89 -23.79 -18.86
C GLY A 117 2.83 -25.28 -19.13
N LYS A 118 3.99 -25.84 -19.45
CA LYS A 118 4.18 -27.26 -19.69
C LYS A 118 5.48 -27.70 -19.03
N THR A 119 5.47 -28.91 -18.47
CA THR A 119 6.66 -29.65 -18.03
C THR A 119 6.61 -31.06 -18.62
N GLU A 120 7.74 -31.75 -18.66
CA GLU A 120 7.81 -33.14 -19.11
C GLU A 120 8.47 -34.00 -18.03
N ASP A 121 8.21 -35.30 -18.02
CA ASP A 121 8.96 -36.25 -17.19
C ASP A 121 10.14 -36.88 -17.96
N MET A 122 10.87 -37.79 -17.31
CA MET A 122 11.97 -38.52 -17.93
C MET A 122 11.50 -39.51 -19.02
N ASP A 123 10.23 -39.92 -19.00
CA ASP A 123 9.62 -40.79 -20.00
C ASP A 123 9.11 -40.01 -21.23
N GLY A 124 9.25 -38.67 -21.24
CA GLY A 124 8.77 -37.79 -22.30
C GLY A 124 7.27 -37.49 -22.25
N ILE A 125 6.60 -37.82 -21.14
CA ILE A 125 5.19 -37.52 -20.95
C ILE A 125 5.05 -36.04 -20.60
N SER A 126 4.28 -35.32 -21.40
CA SER A 126 4.01 -33.88 -21.22
C SER A 126 2.87 -33.64 -20.22
N TYR A 127 3.05 -32.73 -19.28
CA TYR A 127 2.07 -32.27 -18.30
C TYR A 127 1.84 -30.77 -18.48
N GLU A 128 0.62 -30.40 -18.86
CA GLU A 128 0.22 -29.00 -18.98
C GLU A 128 -0.36 -28.50 -17.66
N TYR A 129 -0.14 -27.23 -17.36
CA TYR A 129 -0.68 -26.58 -16.17
C TYR A 129 -1.11 -25.15 -16.42
N SER A 130 -2.00 -24.66 -15.56
CA SER A 130 -2.48 -23.27 -15.54
C SER A 130 -2.22 -22.64 -14.17
N GLN A 131 -1.94 -21.35 -14.16
CA GLN A 131 -1.54 -20.62 -12.96
C GLN A 131 -2.52 -19.48 -12.70
N TYR A 132 -2.72 -19.17 -11.43
CA TYR A 132 -3.74 -18.23 -11.00
C TYR A 132 -3.29 -17.53 -9.72
N LEU A 133 -3.89 -16.37 -9.45
CA LEU A 133 -3.72 -15.63 -8.22
C LEU A 133 -5.10 -15.34 -7.63
N SER A 134 -5.37 -15.82 -6.43
CA SER A 134 -6.57 -15.47 -5.67
C SER A 134 -6.24 -14.37 -4.65
N VAL A 135 -7.09 -13.35 -4.59
CA VAL A 135 -6.99 -12.27 -3.61
C VAL A 135 -7.76 -12.68 -2.35
N GLY A 136 -7.09 -12.61 -1.22
CA GLY A 136 -7.68 -12.96 0.07
C GLY A 136 -8.64 -11.90 0.61
N GLY A 137 -9.47 -12.30 1.57
CA GLY A 137 -10.53 -11.46 2.13
C GLY A 137 -10.08 -10.47 3.20
N LYS A 138 -8.89 -9.87 3.08
CA LYS A 138 -8.39 -8.85 4.03
C LYS A 138 -9.26 -7.60 3.97
N MET A 139 -9.46 -6.94 5.10
CA MET A 139 -10.34 -5.76 5.19
C MET A 139 -9.54 -4.47 5.17
N ILE A 140 -10.09 -3.45 4.52
CA ILE A 140 -9.62 -2.07 4.60
C ILE A 140 -10.10 -1.49 5.93
N LYS A 141 -9.20 -0.90 6.71
CA LYS A 141 -9.50 -0.35 8.04
C LYS A 141 -8.88 1.03 8.24
N TYR A 142 -9.43 1.76 9.21
CA TYR A 142 -8.87 3.00 9.72
C TYR A 142 -8.49 2.77 11.19
N LYS A 143 -7.20 2.56 11.43
CA LYS A 143 -6.69 2.08 12.72
C LYS A 143 -5.31 2.60 13.02
N GLN A 144 -4.98 2.64 14.31
CA GLN A 144 -3.61 2.93 14.74
C GLN A 144 -2.69 1.78 14.31
N PRO A 145 -1.64 2.07 13.54
CA PRO A 145 -0.78 1.03 12.98
C PRO A 145 0.16 0.40 14.02
N ASP A 146 0.30 0.97 15.22
CA ASP A 146 1.30 0.49 16.18
C ASP A 146 0.98 1.00 17.58
N VAL A 147 -0.01 0.37 18.23
CA VAL A 147 -0.47 0.76 19.57
C VAL A 147 0.64 0.56 20.62
N ALA A 148 1.59 -0.35 20.34
CA ALA A 148 2.68 -0.68 21.25
C ALA A 148 3.78 0.39 21.28
N ALA A 149 4.04 1.08 20.18
CA ALA A 149 4.99 2.19 20.13
C ALA A 149 4.40 3.57 20.51
N GLY A 150 3.22 3.57 21.14
CA GLY A 150 2.54 4.77 21.62
C GLY A 150 1.33 5.18 20.77
N MET A 151 0.65 6.24 21.22
CA MET A 151 -0.51 6.80 20.52
C MET A 151 -0.05 7.49 19.23
N LYS A 152 -0.27 6.83 18.09
CA LYS A 152 -0.12 7.42 16.76
C LYS A 152 -1.52 7.70 16.20
N ASP A 153 -1.63 8.66 15.29
CA ASP A 153 -2.91 8.86 14.60
C ASP A 153 -3.30 7.59 13.81
N PRO A 154 -4.60 7.23 13.80
CA PRO A 154 -5.08 6.15 12.95
C PRO A 154 -4.83 6.49 11.48
N VAL A 155 -4.50 5.45 10.71
CA VAL A 155 -4.26 5.56 9.27
C VAL A 155 -5.13 4.55 8.53
N TYR A 156 -5.37 4.80 7.25
CA TYR A 156 -5.94 3.80 6.38
C TYR A 156 -4.93 2.69 6.11
N LEU A 157 -5.34 1.44 6.33
CA LEU A 157 -4.49 0.29 6.16
C LEU A 157 -5.28 -0.96 5.76
N VAL A 158 -4.59 -1.94 5.20
CA VAL A 158 -5.09 -3.31 5.03
C VAL A 158 -4.42 -4.18 6.08
N GLU A 159 -5.18 -4.72 7.03
CA GLU A 159 -4.63 -5.62 8.06
C GLU A 159 -4.23 -6.96 7.46
N LEU A 160 -3.04 -7.41 7.80
CA LEU A 160 -2.47 -8.70 7.43
C LEU A 160 -2.49 -9.64 8.64
N GLY A 161 -2.36 -10.94 8.35
CA GLY A 161 -2.10 -11.96 9.37
C GLY A 161 -0.69 -12.52 9.19
N THR A 162 -0.23 -13.35 10.12
CA THR A 162 1.12 -13.95 10.05
C THR A 162 1.10 -15.46 9.85
N SER A 163 -0.10 -16.04 9.84
CA SER A 163 -0.33 -17.48 9.73
C SER A 163 -1.31 -17.74 8.59
N PRO A 164 -0.87 -17.63 7.33
CA PRO A 164 -1.74 -17.86 6.19
C PRO A 164 -2.36 -19.26 6.19
N SER A 165 -3.58 -19.36 5.68
CA SER A 165 -4.33 -20.60 5.51
C SER A 165 -5.31 -20.47 4.35
N SER A 166 -5.98 -21.55 3.95
CA SER A 166 -7.02 -21.51 2.92
C SER A 166 -8.19 -20.55 3.21
N GLY A 167 -8.44 -20.22 4.49
CA GLY A 167 -9.49 -19.29 4.89
C GLY A 167 -9.00 -17.87 5.23
N ALA A 168 -7.68 -17.67 5.36
CA ALA A 168 -7.10 -16.40 5.79
C ALA A 168 -5.73 -16.19 5.15
N TYR A 169 -5.65 -15.32 4.15
CA TYR A 169 -4.43 -14.98 3.41
C TYR A 169 -4.58 -13.60 2.78
N LEU A 170 -3.49 -13.00 2.31
CA LEU A 170 -3.49 -11.79 1.47
C LEU A 170 -3.58 -12.17 -0.01
N VAL A 171 -2.71 -13.07 -0.45
CA VAL A 171 -2.66 -13.61 -1.82
C VAL A 171 -2.47 -15.12 -1.77
N ASN A 172 -3.15 -15.87 -2.63
CA ASN A 172 -2.86 -17.29 -2.89
C ASN A 172 -2.43 -17.44 -4.36
N LEU A 173 -1.19 -17.86 -4.57
CA LEU A 173 -0.69 -18.28 -5.88
C LEU A 173 -0.92 -19.78 -6.04
N TRP A 174 -1.64 -20.21 -7.07
CA TRP A 174 -1.91 -21.63 -7.27
C TRP A 174 -1.77 -22.09 -8.71
N VAL A 175 -1.39 -23.36 -8.85
CA VAL A 175 -1.19 -24.05 -10.13
C VAL A 175 -2.06 -25.29 -10.18
N THR A 176 -2.69 -25.54 -11.33
CA THR A 176 -3.42 -26.79 -11.61
C THR A 176 -2.85 -27.51 -12.81
N PHE A 177 -2.64 -28.81 -12.67
CA PHE A 177 -2.21 -29.68 -13.76
C PHE A 177 -3.42 -30.33 -14.43
N THR A 178 -3.42 -30.42 -15.76
CA THR A 178 -4.53 -31.03 -16.54
C THR A 178 -4.65 -32.54 -16.30
N LYS A 179 -3.56 -33.17 -15.89
CA LYS A 179 -3.49 -34.54 -15.39
C LYS A 179 -2.52 -34.60 -14.21
N THR A 180 -2.71 -35.59 -13.35
CA THR A 180 -1.84 -35.86 -12.21
C THR A 180 -0.36 -35.92 -12.64
N PHE A 181 0.46 -35.06 -12.06
CA PHE A 181 1.89 -34.93 -12.33
C PHE A 181 2.71 -35.68 -11.27
N ASN A 182 3.57 -36.60 -11.69
CA ASN A 182 4.50 -37.29 -10.80
C ASN A 182 5.85 -36.57 -10.82
N THR A 183 6.08 -35.69 -9.85
CA THR A 183 7.28 -34.86 -9.80
C THR A 183 8.57 -35.69 -9.64
N SER A 184 8.53 -36.86 -8.98
CA SER A 184 9.70 -37.74 -8.85
C SER A 184 10.13 -38.36 -10.19
N LYS A 185 9.25 -38.41 -11.19
CA LYS A 185 9.62 -38.80 -12.57
C LYS A 185 10.18 -37.64 -13.40
N ALA A 186 10.12 -36.41 -12.90
CA ALA A 186 10.55 -35.22 -13.61
C ALA A 186 11.79 -34.56 -12.97
N VAL A 187 12.57 -35.31 -12.20
CA VAL A 187 13.86 -34.85 -11.66
C VAL A 187 14.76 -34.32 -12.80
N GLY A 188 15.42 -33.19 -12.56
CA GLY A 188 16.25 -32.50 -13.55
C GLY A 188 15.47 -31.69 -14.59
N ARG A 189 14.14 -31.84 -14.66
CA ARG A 189 13.28 -31.09 -15.60
C ARG A 189 12.92 -29.71 -15.05
N GLU A 190 12.69 -28.78 -15.97
CA GLU A 190 12.29 -27.42 -15.65
C GLU A 190 10.78 -27.34 -15.34
N LEU A 191 10.44 -26.66 -14.25
CA LEU A 191 9.10 -26.26 -13.87
C LEU A 191 9.06 -24.74 -13.67
N LYS A 192 8.18 -24.05 -14.41
CA LYS A 192 8.03 -22.59 -14.31
C LYS A 192 6.82 -22.24 -13.45
N LEU A 193 7.05 -21.59 -12.31
CA LEU A 193 6.03 -21.16 -11.37
C LEU A 193 6.06 -19.64 -11.20
N PHE A 194 4.92 -18.99 -11.46
CA PHE A 194 4.65 -17.57 -11.23
C PHE A 194 5.75 -16.64 -11.76
N GLY A 195 6.18 -16.88 -13.00
CA GLY A 195 7.23 -16.10 -13.67
C GLY A 195 8.66 -16.52 -13.37
N LYS A 196 8.88 -17.50 -12.47
CA LYS A 196 10.21 -18.03 -12.13
C LYS A 196 10.40 -19.46 -12.62
N SER A 197 11.58 -19.76 -13.15
CA SER A 197 11.96 -21.10 -13.58
C SER A 197 12.72 -21.84 -12.48
N PHE A 198 12.39 -23.12 -12.30
CA PHE A 198 12.99 -24.00 -11.32
C PHE A 198 13.37 -25.33 -11.95
N THR A 199 14.37 -26.01 -11.40
CA THR A 199 14.64 -27.43 -11.68
C THR A 199 14.13 -28.29 -10.54
N ILE A 200 13.49 -29.41 -10.88
CA ILE A 200 12.99 -30.38 -9.91
C ILE A 200 14.17 -31.20 -9.36
N SER A 201 14.34 -31.18 -8.03
CA SER A 201 15.42 -31.89 -7.34
C SER A 201 15.16 -33.39 -7.24
N SER A 202 16.25 -34.17 -7.23
CA SER A 202 16.26 -35.61 -6.92
C SER A 202 15.79 -35.92 -5.49
N GLU A 203 15.79 -34.94 -4.59
CA GLU A 203 15.28 -35.06 -3.23
C GLU A 203 13.75 -34.92 -3.12
N THR A 204 13.05 -34.75 -4.25
CA THR A 204 11.60 -34.72 -4.30
C THR A 204 11.01 -36.12 -4.05
N ASP A 205 10.12 -36.23 -3.07
CA ASP A 205 9.49 -37.48 -2.65
C ASP A 205 7.96 -37.36 -2.49
N SER A 206 7.32 -38.33 -1.83
CA SER A 206 5.88 -38.34 -1.61
C SER A 206 5.39 -37.31 -0.58
N SER A 207 6.28 -36.67 0.17
CA SER A 207 5.97 -35.70 1.22
C SER A 207 6.37 -34.27 0.87
N LYS A 208 7.45 -34.10 0.09
CA LYS A 208 8.01 -32.78 -0.26
C LYS A 208 8.35 -32.65 -1.74
N LEU A 209 8.06 -31.48 -2.30
CA LEU A 209 8.56 -31.04 -3.59
C LEU A 209 9.76 -30.12 -3.36
N VAL A 210 10.92 -30.47 -3.93
CA VAL A 210 12.15 -29.70 -3.78
C VAL A 210 12.52 -29.12 -5.13
N LEU A 211 12.68 -27.79 -5.17
CA LEU A 211 12.94 -27.01 -6.38
C LEU A 211 14.22 -26.20 -6.22
N PHE A 212 15.00 -26.09 -7.29
CA PHE A 212 16.17 -25.22 -7.35
C PHE A 212 15.92 -24.09 -8.35
N GLY A 213 16.11 -22.84 -7.93
CA GLY A 213 15.99 -21.69 -8.84
C GLY A 213 17.04 -21.75 -9.96
N LEU A 214 16.68 -21.33 -11.17
CA LEU A 214 17.56 -21.37 -12.35
C LEU A 214 18.28 -20.04 -12.61
N ALA A 215 19.08 -19.56 -11.65
CA ALA A 215 19.90 -18.36 -11.83
C ALA A 215 21.30 -18.73 -12.36
N GLY A 216 21.84 -17.94 -13.31
CA GLY A 216 23.22 -18.07 -13.77
C GLY A 216 23.61 -19.50 -14.20
N GLU A 217 22.83 -20.15 -15.05
CA GLU A 217 23.18 -21.47 -15.58
C GLU A 217 24.37 -21.36 -16.56
N THR A 218 25.39 -22.21 -16.40
CA THR A 218 26.50 -22.35 -17.35
C THR A 218 26.97 -23.78 -17.41
N GLU A 219 27.47 -24.19 -18.58
CA GLU A 219 28.30 -25.39 -18.72
C GLU A 219 29.77 -25.01 -18.52
N VAL A 220 30.50 -25.82 -17.76
CA VAL A 220 31.95 -25.65 -17.53
C VAL A 220 32.64 -26.97 -17.84
N LYS A 221 33.70 -26.95 -18.66
CA LYS A 221 34.46 -28.16 -18.98
C LYS A 221 35.53 -28.46 -17.94
N ALA A 222 35.91 -29.72 -17.82
CA ALA A 222 37.00 -30.15 -16.95
C ALA A 222 38.30 -29.39 -17.28
N GLY A 223 38.92 -28.79 -16.26
CA GLY A 223 40.12 -27.96 -16.37
C GLY A 223 39.87 -26.51 -16.78
N GLU A 224 38.62 -26.14 -17.10
CA GLU A 224 38.25 -24.77 -17.45
C GLU A 224 37.64 -24.02 -16.26
N THR A 225 37.73 -22.69 -16.31
CA THR A 225 37.03 -21.78 -15.41
C THR A 225 36.06 -20.93 -16.20
N ALA A 226 34.81 -20.86 -15.76
CA ALA A 226 33.78 -19.99 -16.32
C ALA A 226 33.42 -18.87 -15.33
N ASP A 227 33.13 -17.69 -15.88
CA ASP A 227 32.54 -16.57 -15.15
C ASP A 227 31.02 -16.66 -15.25
N VAL A 228 30.36 -16.75 -14.10
CA VAL A 228 28.90 -16.85 -14.00
C VAL A 228 28.36 -15.61 -13.30
N VAL A 229 27.46 -14.91 -13.96
CA VAL A 229 26.88 -13.66 -13.46
C VAL A 229 25.52 -13.95 -12.83
N VAL A 230 25.34 -13.51 -11.59
CA VAL A 230 24.06 -13.57 -10.85
C VAL A 230 23.78 -12.19 -10.28
N GLY A 231 22.80 -11.49 -10.87
CA GLY A 231 22.56 -10.09 -10.56
C GLY A 231 23.74 -9.21 -11.00
N ASP A 232 24.31 -8.46 -10.06
CA ASP A 232 25.47 -7.57 -10.23
C ASP A 232 26.80 -8.22 -9.82
N LYS A 233 26.80 -9.49 -9.43
CA LYS A 233 27.98 -10.23 -8.97
C LYS A 233 28.41 -11.28 -9.98
N THR A 234 29.72 -11.42 -10.18
CA THR A 234 30.34 -12.47 -11.00
C THR A 234 31.07 -13.46 -10.11
N TYR A 235 30.81 -14.74 -10.33
CA TYR A 235 31.44 -15.86 -9.63
C TYR A 235 32.29 -16.68 -10.60
N LYS A 236 33.49 -17.07 -10.17
CA LYS A 236 34.37 -17.98 -10.91
C LYS A 236 34.07 -19.41 -10.50
N VAL A 237 33.61 -20.21 -11.44
CA VAL A 237 33.43 -21.66 -11.27
C VAL A 237 34.41 -22.40 -12.13
N GLU A 238 35.09 -23.36 -11.52
CA GLU A 238 36.03 -24.24 -12.18
C GLU A 238 35.67 -25.68 -11.91
N VAL A 239 35.71 -26.49 -12.97
CA VAL A 239 35.62 -27.95 -12.85
C VAL A 239 37.04 -28.46 -12.73
N VAL A 240 37.48 -28.72 -11.50
CA VAL A 240 38.84 -29.20 -11.21
C VAL A 240 39.05 -30.61 -11.78
N GLY A 241 37.99 -31.42 -11.78
CA GLY A 241 38.01 -32.76 -12.37
C GLY A 241 36.62 -33.41 -12.34
N ILE A 242 36.48 -34.50 -13.09
CA ILE A 242 35.26 -35.31 -13.12
C ILE A 242 35.64 -36.71 -12.65
N ILE A 243 34.86 -37.24 -11.70
CA ILE A 243 35.12 -38.52 -11.06
C ILE A 243 34.40 -39.64 -11.81
N ASP A 244 33.10 -39.44 -12.09
CA ASP A 244 32.27 -40.38 -12.83
C ASP A 244 31.07 -39.65 -13.49
N HIS A 245 30.11 -40.40 -14.03
CA HIS A 245 28.91 -39.91 -14.73
C HIS A 245 27.92 -39.14 -13.85
N SER A 246 28.17 -39.00 -12.56
CA SER A 246 27.31 -38.30 -11.61
C SER A 246 28.09 -37.43 -10.63
N LYS A 247 29.43 -37.45 -10.68
CA LYS A 247 30.29 -36.81 -9.68
C LYS A 247 31.41 -35.99 -10.30
N ALA A 248 31.62 -34.81 -9.75
CA ALA A 248 32.70 -33.91 -10.15
C ALA A 248 33.35 -33.23 -8.95
N ILE A 249 34.50 -32.59 -9.16
CA ILE A 249 35.13 -31.70 -8.19
C ILE A 249 34.99 -30.28 -8.73
N LEU A 250 34.23 -29.45 -8.02
CA LEU A 250 34.04 -28.04 -8.35
C LEU A 250 34.83 -27.16 -7.40
N ARG A 251 35.39 -26.07 -7.94
CA ARG A 251 35.94 -24.96 -7.18
C ARG A 251 35.16 -23.69 -7.51
N VAL A 252 34.61 -23.05 -6.47
CA VAL A 252 33.94 -21.75 -6.59
C VAL A 252 34.62 -20.77 -5.64
N GLY A 253 35.27 -19.76 -6.21
CA GLY A 253 36.17 -18.88 -5.47
C GLY A 253 37.34 -19.67 -4.85
N ARG A 254 37.39 -19.75 -3.52
CA ARG A 254 38.46 -20.46 -2.77
C ARG A 254 38.03 -21.81 -2.21
N VAL A 255 36.75 -22.19 -2.35
CA VAL A 255 36.21 -23.42 -1.77
C VAL A 255 36.15 -24.48 -2.87
N THR A 256 36.71 -25.66 -2.58
CA THR A 256 36.66 -26.84 -3.45
C THR A 256 35.84 -27.94 -2.78
N LYS A 257 34.93 -28.56 -3.52
CA LYS A 257 34.09 -29.66 -3.03
C LYS A 257 33.92 -30.74 -4.09
N GLU A 258 33.83 -32.00 -3.64
CA GLU A 258 33.19 -33.06 -4.43
C GLU A 258 31.68 -32.76 -4.47
N VAL A 259 31.12 -32.82 -5.67
CA VAL A 259 29.72 -32.56 -5.93
C VAL A 259 29.11 -33.71 -6.68
N VAL A 260 27.81 -33.90 -6.46
CA VAL A 260 27.00 -34.93 -7.11
C VAL A 260 25.91 -34.23 -7.92
N GLU A 261 25.64 -34.75 -9.10
CA GLU A 261 24.52 -34.34 -9.94
C GLU A 261 23.20 -34.33 -9.17
N GLY A 262 22.36 -33.34 -9.43
CA GLY A 262 21.04 -33.19 -8.79
C GLY A 262 21.07 -32.55 -7.40
N ASN A 263 22.25 -32.19 -6.88
CA ASN A 263 22.39 -31.61 -5.54
C ASN A 263 22.85 -30.14 -5.56
N THR A 264 22.56 -29.43 -4.46
CA THR A 264 23.06 -28.06 -4.22
C THR A 264 24.10 -28.04 -3.11
N TYR A 265 25.15 -27.27 -3.33
CA TYR A 265 26.27 -27.12 -2.40
C TYR A 265 26.51 -25.64 -2.07
N ASP A 266 26.78 -25.35 -0.80
CA ASP A 266 27.24 -24.03 -0.37
C ASP A 266 28.75 -23.88 -0.58
N PHE A 267 29.17 -22.84 -1.30
CA PHE A 267 30.56 -22.45 -1.50
C PHE A 267 30.83 -21.10 -0.81
N ALA A 268 30.81 -21.10 0.52
CA ALA A 268 31.00 -19.92 1.37
C ALA A 268 29.92 -18.85 1.16
N GLY A 269 28.65 -19.26 1.30
CA GLY A 269 27.48 -18.41 1.14
C GLY A 269 26.97 -18.31 -0.31
N VAL A 270 27.61 -19.01 -1.25
CA VAL A 270 27.18 -19.12 -2.65
C VAL A 270 26.57 -20.49 -2.87
N SER A 271 25.25 -20.54 -3.06
CA SER A 271 24.57 -21.80 -3.41
C SER A 271 24.79 -22.13 -4.88
N VAL A 272 25.28 -23.34 -5.15
CA VAL A 272 25.57 -23.85 -6.50
C VAL A 272 24.84 -25.17 -6.68
N TYR A 273 23.90 -25.19 -7.62
CA TYR A 273 23.20 -26.39 -8.05
C TYR A 273 23.96 -27.06 -9.17
N VAL A 274 24.18 -28.37 -9.06
CA VAL A 274 24.82 -29.19 -10.10
C VAL A 274 23.72 -29.90 -10.86
N LYS A 275 23.45 -29.43 -12.07
CA LYS A 275 22.33 -29.90 -12.89
C LYS A 275 22.67 -31.22 -13.58
N ASP A 276 23.77 -31.24 -14.32
CA ASP A 276 24.22 -32.40 -15.11
C ASP A 276 25.74 -32.56 -14.97
N VAL A 277 26.22 -33.81 -14.90
CA VAL A 277 27.64 -34.17 -14.98
C VAL A 277 27.87 -35.04 -16.21
N PHE A 278 28.49 -34.49 -17.24
CA PHE A 278 28.87 -35.23 -18.43
C PHE A 278 30.26 -35.82 -18.26
N TYR A 279 30.36 -37.15 -18.29
CA TYR A 279 31.63 -37.88 -18.25
C TYR A 279 31.88 -38.60 -19.56
N TYR A 280 33.06 -38.37 -20.17
CA TYR A 280 33.51 -39.08 -21.35
C TYR A 280 34.91 -39.65 -21.14
N LYS A 281 35.10 -40.90 -21.59
CA LYS A 281 36.41 -41.57 -21.53
C LYS A 281 37.01 -41.65 -22.93
N VAL A 282 37.83 -40.67 -23.31
CA VAL A 282 38.50 -40.65 -24.63
C VAL A 282 39.86 -39.95 -24.54
N PRO A 283 40.95 -40.53 -25.03
CA PRO A 283 41.95 -41.33 -24.28
C PRO A 283 42.38 -40.83 -22.88
N VAL A 284 41.92 -39.67 -22.42
CA VAL A 284 42.07 -39.14 -21.06
C VAL A 284 40.66 -38.92 -20.47
N GLU A 285 40.50 -39.03 -19.16
CA GLU A 285 39.21 -38.73 -18.50
C GLU A 285 38.89 -37.24 -18.66
N THR A 286 37.73 -36.93 -19.24
CA THR A 286 37.29 -35.56 -19.50
C THR A 286 35.77 -35.45 -19.44
N GLY A 287 35.26 -34.22 -19.54
CA GLY A 287 33.83 -33.96 -19.59
C GLY A 287 33.47 -32.54 -19.19
N SER A 288 32.21 -32.33 -18.84
CA SER A 288 31.68 -31.04 -18.43
C SER A 288 30.65 -31.17 -17.32
N VAL A 289 30.41 -30.05 -16.62
CA VAL A 289 29.40 -29.95 -15.57
C VAL A 289 28.52 -28.75 -15.88
N VAL A 290 27.21 -28.94 -15.85
CA VAL A 290 26.25 -27.84 -15.94
C VAL A 290 25.90 -27.41 -14.52
N VAL A 291 26.16 -26.15 -14.20
CA VAL A 291 25.91 -25.58 -12.88
C VAL A 291 24.98 -24.39 -12.98
N SER A 292 24.20 -24.16 -11.93
CA SER A 292 23.43 -22.94 -11.73
C SER A 292 23.88 -22.30 -10.41
N ILE A 293 24.30 -21.03 -10.47
CA ILE A 293 24.76 -20.28 -9.29
C ILE A 293 23.69 -19.33 -8.80
N GLY A 294 23.53 -19.26 -7.49
CA GLY A 294 22.50 -18.42 -6.88
C GLY A 294 21.09 -18.97 -7.08
N GLY A 295 20.99 -20.22 -7.52
CA GLY A 295 19.77 -21.00 -7.43
C GLY A 295 19.46 -21.28 -5.98
N ASP A 296 18.56 -20.50 -5.39
CA ASP A 296 17.99 -20.82 -4.10
C ASP A 296 17.30 -22.18 -4.19
N ARG A 297 17.53 -23.02 -3.18
CA ARG A 297 16.74 -24.23 -2.98
C ARG A 297 15.48 -23.88 -2.20
N TYR A 298 14.36 -24.43 -2.65
CA TYR A 298 13.04 -24.26 -2.07
C TYR A 298 12.43 -25.63 -1.76
N VAL A 299 11.92 -25.80 -0.54
CA VAL A 299 11.22 -27.02 -0.11
C VAL A 299 9.76 -26.68 0.15
N PHE A 300 8.88 -27.41 -0.54
CA PHE A 300 7.44 -27.28 -0.47
C PHE A 300 6.87 -28.55 0.17
N GLU A 301 6.37 -28.41 1.40
CA GLU A 301 5.77 -29.49 2.18
C GLU A 301 4.31 -29.16 2.50
N ASN A 302 3.42 -30.15 2.40
CA ASN A 302 2.00 -29.91 2.57
C ASN A 302 1.68 -29.38 3.98
N GLY A 303 0.99 -28.23 4.03
CA GLY A 303 0.58 -27.58 5.27
C GLY A 303 1.67 -26.77 5.97
N GLN A 304 2.91 -26.80 5.48
CA GLN A 304 4.07 -26.11 6.06
C GLN A 304 4.39 -24.80 5.34
N PRO A 305 5.13 -23.87 5.97
CA PRO A 305 5.76 -22.75 5.27
C PRO A 305 6.77 -23.25 4.23
N ILE A 306 7.01 -22.44 3.20
CA ILE A 306 8.12 -22.69 2.27
C ILE A 306 9.43 -22.62 3.07
N ARG A 307 10.36 -23.53 2.83
CA ARG A 307 11.73 -23.41 3.33
C ARG A 307 12.67 -23.02 2.21
N ARG A 308 13.59 -22.09 2.47
CA ARG A 308 14.57 -21.58 1.51
C ARG A 308 15.96 -21.59 2.10
N GLY A 309 16.96 -21.98 1.32
CA GLY A 309 18.37 -21.97 1.73
C GLY A 309 19.11 -23.23 1.30
N PRO A 310 20.41 -23.36 1.60
CA PRO A 310 21.19 -24.52 1.21
C PRO A 310 20.68 -25.79 1.91
N ALA A 311 20.92 -26.95 1.29
CA ALA A 311 20.47 -28.23 1.81
C ALA A 311 20.93 -28.46 3.26
N GLY A 312 19.99 -28.80 4.14
CA GLY A 312 20.23 -29.05 5.57
C GLY A 312 20.30 -27.79 6.45
N ASN A 313 20.23 -26.60 5.86
CA ASN A 313 20.19 -25.32 6.58
C ASN A 313 19.09 -24.41 6.02
N GLU A 314 18.00 -24.98 5.50
CA GLU A 314 16.88 -24.22 5.00
C GLU A 314 16.14 -23.50 6.13
N VAL A 315 15.80 -22.23 5.92
CA VAL A 315 15.05 -21.41 6.86
C VAL A 315 13.62 -21.26 6.36
N GLU A 316 12.66 -21.29 7.28
CA GLU A 316 11.26 -21.03 6.95
C GLU A 316 11.07 -19.60 6.44
N VAL A 317 10.47 -19.49 5.26
CA VAL A 317 10.00 -18.24 4.69
C VAL A 317 8.71 -17.89 5.40
N GLN A 318 8.81 -16.99 6.37
CA GLN A 318 7.67 -16.59 7.18
C GLN A 318 6.56 -15.96 6.33
N GLY A 319 5.31 -16.02 6.82
CA GLY A 319 4.16 -15.51 6.06
C GLY A 319 3.82 -16.33 4.83
N THR A 320 4.26 -17.60 4.74
CA THR A 320 3.91 -18.52 3.67
C THR A 320 3.28 -19.79 4.21
N ARG A 321 2.44 -20.44 3.41
CA ARG A 321 1.95 -21.79 3.66
C ARG A 321 1.65 -22.51 2.34
N VAL A 322 2.14 -23.73 2.21
CA VAL A 322 1.93 -24.58 1.04
C VAL A 322 0.75 -25.50 1.28
N ALA A 323 -0.06 -25.74 0.25
CA ALA A 323 -0.98 -26.87 0.20
C ALA A 323 -0.76 -27.66 -1.09
N ILE A 324 -0.60 -28.98 -0.94
CA ILE A 324 -0.33 -29.92 -2.03
C ILE A 324 -1.52 -30.86 -2.12
N SER A 325 -2.08 -31.01 -3.33
CA SER A 325 -3.10 -32.04 -3.58
C SER A 325 -2.47 -33.44 -3.49
N ALA A 326 -3.01 -34.32 -2.65
CA ALA A 326 -2.55 -35.69 -2.45
C ALA A 326 -1.06 -35.83 -2.05
N SER A 327 -0.13 -35.75 -3.00
CA SER A 327 1.32 -35.78 -2.81
C SER A 327 2.05 -35.19 -4.02
N PRO A 328 3.33 -34.82 -3.92
CA PRO A 328 4.13 -34.40 -5.08
C PRO A 328 4.20 -35.48 -6.19
N GLN A 329 4.17 -36.75 -5.83
CA GLN A 329 4.16 -37.87 -6.78
C GLN A 329 2.80 -38.07 -7.49
N SER A 330 1.78 -37.34 -7.06
CA SER A 330 0.43 -37.37 -7.61
C SER A 330 -0.18 -35.96 -7.62
N LEU A 331 0.61 -34.98 -8.07
CA LEU A 331 0.30 -33.56 -7.97
C LEU A 331 -0.73 -33.14 -9.03
N SER A 332 -1.93 -32.73 -8.61
CA SER A 332 -2.92 -32.10 -9.47
C SER A 332 -3.07 -30.60 -9.20
N LYS A 333 -2.73 -30.14 -8.00
CA LYS A 333 -2.81 -28.75 -7.57
C LYS A 333 -1.77 -28.42 -6.49
N LEU A 334 -1.16 -27.25 -6.64
CA LEU A 334 -0.26 -26.63 -5.66
C LEU A 334 -0.80 -25.24 -5.33
N ASP A 335 -1.12 -24.97 -4.06
CA ASP A 335 -1.44 -23.63 -3.56
C ASP A 335 -0.32 -23.12 -2.66
N ILE A 336 -0.04 -21.82 -2.75
CA ILE A 336 0.90 -21.12 -1.88
C ILE A 336 0.21 -19.86 -1.37
N TYR A 337 -0.15 -19.89 -0.10
CA TYR A 337 -0.79 -18.79 0.60
C TYR A 337 0.27 -17.85 1.18
N PHE A 338 0.10 -16.56 0.96
CA PHE A 338 0.97 -15.50 1.44
C PHE A 338 0.23 -14.52 2.36
N ASP A 339 0.93 -14.02 3.37
CA ASP A 339 0.49 -12.97 4.29
C ASP A 339 1.71 -12.22 4.85
N ALA A 340 1.56 -11.43 5.93
CA ALA A 340 2.69 -10.73 6.55
C ALA A 340 3.81 -11.67 7.03
N TYR A 341 5.05 -11.18 6.93
CA TYR A 341 6.25 -11.94 7.29
C TYR A 341 6.41 -12.15 8.79
N SER A 342 6.05 -11.21 9.63
CA SER A 342 6.20 -11.38 11.08
C SER A 342 5.09 -10.69 11.85
N ALA A 343 4.85 -11.15 13.07
CA ALA A 343 3.94 -10.52 14.02
C ALA A 343 4.62 -9.31 14.66
N SER A 344 5.04 -8.36 13.83
CA SER A 344 5.54 -7.07 14.27
C SER A 344 4.58 -5.99 13.77
N PRO A 345 4.19 -5.02 14.63
CA PRO A 345 3.36 -3.88 14.24
C PRO A 345 4.03 -2.94 13.22
N ALA A 346 5.21 -3.29 12.70
CA ALA A 346 5.81 -2.65 11.54
C ALA A 346 5.43 -3.31 10.20
N VAL A 347 4.89 -4.54 10.19
CA VAL A 347 4.73 -5.36 8.98
C VAL A 347 3.42 -6.17 8.90
N ASP A 348 2.55 -6.09 9.91
CA ASP A 348 1.24 -6.77 9.94
C ASP A 348 0.11 -5.98 9.26
N TYR A 349 0.45 -4.99 8.43
CA TYR A 349 -0.49 -4.26 7.59
C TYR A 349 0.19 -3.69 6.33
N ILE A 350 -0.62 -3.29 5.36
CA ILE A 350 -0.21 -2.44 4.24
C ILE A 350 -0.79 -1.05 4.48
N LYS A 351 0.06 -0.05 4.76
CA LYS A 351 -0.36 1.35 4.89
C LYS A 351 -0.81 1.91 3.55
N GLU A 352 -1.59 2.98 3.58
CA GLU A 352 -1.75 3.81 2.40
C GLU A 352 -0.39 4.20 1.81
N LYS A 353 -0.32 4.21 0.48
CA LYS A 353 0.87 4.47 -0.33
C LYS A 353 2.02 3.47 -0.12
N ALA A 354 1.76 2.33 0.52
CA ALA A 354 2.76 1.28 0.70
C ALA A 354 2.58 0.11 -0.30
N VAL A 355 3.66 -0.63 -0.50
CA VAL A 355 3.72 -1.85 -1.31
C VAL A 355 4.19 -3.00 -0.43
N TRP A 356 3.40 -4.06 -0.38
CA TRP A 356 3.81 -5.37 0.10
C TRP A 356 4.38 -6.19 -1.06
N VAL A 357 5.44 -6.96 -0.82
CA VAL A 357 6.15 -7.73 -1.87
C VAL A 357 6.43 -9.14 -1.37
N ASP A 358 5.83 -10.16 -2.00
CA ASP A 358 6.07 -11.55 -1.63
C ASP A 358 7.57 -11.93 -1.74
N PRO A 359 8.10 -12.72 -0.79
CA PRO A 359 9.54 -12.92 -0.63
C PRO A 359 10.08 -14.06 -1.51
N VAL A 360 9.19 -14.79 -2.21
CA VAL A 360 9.51 -15.96 -3.03
C VAL A 360 9.45 -15.59 -4.51
N PHE A 361 8.32 -15.07 -4.99
CA PHE A 361 8.04 -14.78 -6.39
C PHE A 361 8.14 -13.29 -6.74
N GLY A 362 8.08 -12.38 -5.76
CA GLY A 362 8.18 -10.94 -5.96
C GLY A 362 6.87 -10.25 -6.40
N VAL A 363 5.73 -10.93 -6.25
CA VAL A 363 4.38 -10.40 -6.45
C VAL A 363 4.13 -9.25 -5.48
N LYS A 364 3.57 -8.16 -6.01
CA LYS A 364 3.37 -6.92 -5.26
C LYS A 364 1.88 -6.64 -5.04
N VAL A 365 1.53 -6.18 -3.85
CA VAL A 365 0.21 -5.63 -3.52
C VAL A 365 0.41 -4.20 -3.02
N ALA A 366 -0.17 -3.24 -3.73
CA ALA A 366 -0.13 -1.83 -3.35
C ALA A 366 -1.49 -1.38 -2.82
N TYR A 367 -1.47 -0.59 -1.75
CA TYR A 367 -2.66 0.07 -1.24
C TYR A 367 -2.44 1.58 -1.27
N ASN A 368 -3.21 2.30 -2.08
CA ASN A 368 -3.03 3.74 -2.31
C ASN A 368 -3.87 4.63 -1.38
N GLY A 369 -4.61 4.04 -0.43
CA GLY A 369 -5.54 4.78 0.43
C GLY A 369 -6.85 5.11 -0.28
N PRO A 370 -7.80 5.74 0.44
CA PRO A 370 -9.03 6.24 -0.15
C PRO A 370 -8.75 7.41 -1.10
N VAL A 371 -9.59 7.56 -2.12
CA VAL A 371 -9.63 8.80 -2.91
C VAL A 371 -10.24 9.87 -2.02
N LEU A 372 -9.41 10.80 -1.55
CA LEU A 372 -9.87 11.94 -0.76
C LEU A 372 -10.38 13.03 -1.70
N GLY A 373 -11.64 13.44 -1.51
CA GLY A 373 -12.17 14.66 -2.10
C GLY A 373 -11.69 15.90 -1.33
N ASN A 374 -12.40 17.02 -1.48
CA ASN A 374 -12.21 18.16 -0.59
C ASN A 374 -12.51 17.72 0.86
N THR A 375 -11.50 17.69 1.71
CA THR A 375 -11.65 17.34 3.12
C THR A 375 -11.65 18.60 3.97
N ASP A 376 -12.60 18.69 4.91
CA ASP A 376 -12.49 19.62 6.03
C ASP A 376 -11.64 18.97 7.12
N THR A 377 -10.79 19.77 7.75
CA THR A 377 -9.99 19.31 8.88
C THR A 377 -10.73 19.61 10.17
N ILE A 378 -11.03 18.56 10.94
CA ILE A 378 -11.47 18.66 12.33
C ILE A 378 -10.26 18.34 13.19
N THR A 379 -9.82 19.29 14.01
CA THR A 379 -8.68 19.09 14.91
C THR A 379 -9.19 18.84 16.31
N VAL A 380 -8.84 17.68 16.88
CA VAL A 380 -9.05 17.39 18.30
C VAL A 380 -7.74 17.65 19.02
N SER A 381 -7.77 18.42 20.10
CA SER A 381 -6.59 18.73 20.89
C SER A 381 -6.91 18.72 22.39
N PRO A 382 -5.96 18.33 23.25
CA PRO A 382 -6.13 18.51 24.69
C PRO A 382 -6.34 19.99 24.99
N GLY A 383 -7.47 20.33 25.62
CA GLY A 383 -7.69 21.70 26.13
C GLY A 383 -7.18 21.87 27.56
N GLY A 384 -7.01 20.76 28.29
CA GLY A 384 -6.45 20.68 29.63
C GLY A 384 -6.25 19.23 30.07
N THR A 385 -6.13 18.99 31.38
CA THR A 385 -6.00 17.62 31.93
C THR A 385 -7.32 16.84 31.93
N THR A 386 -8.45 17.54 31.82
CA THR A 386 -9.79 16.95 31.98
C THR A 386 -10.69 17.19 30.78
N TYR A 387 -10.20 17.73 29.66
CA TYR A 387 -11.05 17.97 28.50
C TYR A 387 -10.31 18.05 27.18
N TYR A 388 -11.04 17.71 26.11
CA TYR A 388 -10.60 17.87 24.73
C TYR A 388 -11.40 18.97 24.04
N THR A 389 -10.71 19.73 23.20
CA THR A 389 -11.27 20.77 22.36
C THR A 389 -11.28 20.28 20.92
N VAL A 390 -12.40 20.49 20.24
CA VAL A 390 -12.56 20.24 18.81
C VAL A 390 -12.59 21.59 18.10
N SER A 391 -11.76 21.72 17.08
CA SER A 391 -11.64 22.91 16.25
C SER A 391 -12.10 22.57 14.83
N PHE A 392 -13.09 23.28 14.32
CA PHE A 392 -13.58 23.08 12.95
C PHE A 392 -14.18 24.36 12.38
N THR A 393 -14.45 24.36 11.08
CA THR A 393 -15.12 25.46 10.37
C THR A 393 -16.54 25.04 10.02
N ASP A 394 -17.52 25.87 10.35
CA ASP A 394 -18.92 25.61 9.99
C ASP A 394 -19.18 25.83 8.49
N LYS A 395 -20.40 25.47 8.04
CA LYS A 395 -20.80 25.64 6.63
C LYS A 395 -20.83 27.09 6.15
N TYR A 396 -20.78 28.05 7.08
CA TYR A 396 -20.80 29.48 6.82
C TYR A 396 -19.40 30.10 6.89
N GLY A 397 -18.35 29.27 6.94
CA GLY A 397 -16.96 29.73 6.95
C GLY A 397 -16.42 30.11 8.33
N LYS A 398 -17.23 30.00 9.40
CA LYS A 398 -16.81 30.40 10.74
C LYS A 398 -16.07 29.28 11.44
N SER A 399 -14.79 29.50 11.71
CA SER A 399 -13.98 28.60 12.52
C SER A 399 -14.14 28.90 14.01
N GLY A 400 -14.14 27.85 14.83
CA GLY A 400 -14.15 28.01 16.27
C GLY A 400 -13.73 26.74 17.01
N ASN A 401 -13.52 26.92 18.31
CA ASN A 401 -13.09 25.87 19.22
C ASN A 401 -14.23 25.56 20.18
N VAL A 402 -14.55 24.28 20.32
CA VAL A 402 -15.60 23.80 21.21
C VAL A 402 -14.98 22.76 22.13
N VAL A 403 -15.11 22.95 23.45
CA VAL A 403 -14.82 21.85 24.38
C VAL A 403 -15.86 20.77 24.13
N TRP A 404 -15.42 19.61 23.65
CA TRP A 404 -16.30 18.58 23.11
C TRP A 404 -16.42 17.37 24.03
N SER A 405 -15.36 17.12 24.78
CA SER A 405 -15.29 16.02 25.74
C SER A 405 -14.73 16.54 27.04
N TYR A 406 -15.35 16.15 28.14
CA TYR A 406 -14.94 16.46 29.50
C TYR A 406 -14.92 15.17 30.32
N TYR A 407 -13.82 14.97 31.04
CA TYR A 407 -13.60 13.84 31.93
C TYR A 407 -13.78 14.29 33.38
N ASP A 408 -14.67 13.63 34.10
CA ASP A 408 -14.85 13.80 35.53
C ASP A 408 -14.67 12.48 36.30
N THR A 409 -15.08 12.44 37.57
CA THR A 409 -14.97 11.26 38.43
C THR A 409 -15.82 10.07 37.97
N THR A 410 -16.78 10.29 37.06
CA THR A 410 -17.68 9.27 36.51
C THR A 410 -17.26 8.78 35.12
N GLY A 411 -16.30 9.45 34.49
CA GLY A 411 -15.76 9.07 33.18
C GLY A 411 -15.80 10.21 32.16
N GLU A 412 -15.56 9.86 30.91
CA GLU A 412 -15.59 10.78 29.78
C GLU A 412 -17.04 10.98 29.27
N LYS A 413 -17.44 12.24 29.06
CA LYS A 413 -18.76 12.60 28.55
C LYS A 413 -18.70 13.77 27.57
N LEU A 414 -19.67 13.82 26.66
CA LEU A 414 -19.87 14.96 25.76
C LEU A 414 -20.38 16.16 26.56
N ALA A 415 -19.47 17.04 26.95
CA ALA A 415 -19.76 18.22 27.75
C ALA A 415 -18.68 19.30 27.58
N ASP A 416 -19.03 20.54 27.93
CA ASP A 416 -18.05 21.61 28.04
C ASP A 416 -17.18 21.50 29.30
N SER A 417 -16.22 22.41 29.47
CA SER A 417 -15.28 22.40 30.60
C SER A 417 -15.93 22.65 31.97
N ALA A 418 -17.19 23.07 32.01
CA ALA A 418 -17.97 23.22 33.24
C ALA A 418 -18.90 22.01 33.48
N GLY A 419 -18.83 20.98 32.63
CA GLY A 419 -19.66 19.79 32.70
C GLY A 419 -21.07 19.95 32.14
N ASN A 420 -21.37 21.05 31.43
CA ASN A 420 -22.67 21.22 30.75
C ASN A 420 -22.72 20.31 29.52
N LEU A 421 -23.77 19.48 29.42
CA LEU A 421 -23.87 18.43 28.42
C LEU A 421 -24.02 18.97 26.99
N ILE A 422 -23.46 18.23 26.05
CA ILE A 422 -23.64 18.41 24.61
C ILE A 422 -24.54 17.28 24.10
N HIS A 423 -25.76 17.62 23.69
CA HIS A 423 -26.75 16.66 23.24
C HIS A 423 -26.64 16.41 21.74
N VAL A 424 -26.25 15.19 21.38
CA VAL A 424 -26.10 14.74 19.97
C VAL A 424 -27.24 13.80 19.53
N VAL A 425 -28.15 13.45 20.44
CA VAL A 425 -29.29 12.56 20.17
C VAL A 425 -30.55 13.41 19.98
N GLU A 426 -31.26 13.19 18.89
CA GLU A 426 -32.51 13.89 18.61
C GLU A 426 -33.59 13.62 19.67
N GLY A 427 -34.41 14.63 19.96
CA GLY A 427 -35.51 14.53 20.92
C GLY A 427 -35.10 14.63 22.40
N VAL A 428 -33.81 14.67 22.72
CA VAL A 428 -33.33 14.88 24.08
C VAL A 428 -33.43 16.36 24.45
N GLY A 429 -34.10 16.66 25.56
CA GLY A 429 -34.26 18.02 26.07
C GLY A 429 -32.96 18.55 26.67
N ALA A 430 -32.61 19.80 26.33
CA ALA A 430 -31.45 20.51 26.88
C ALA A 430 -31.87 21.46 28.02
N LYS A 431 -31.05 21.53 29.07
CA LYS A 431 -31.20 22.48 30.18
C LYS A 431 -30.45 23.78 29.89
N LEU A 432 -30.62 24.75 30.78
CA LEU A 432 -29.84 25.98 30.78
C LEU A 432 -28.33 25.67 30.75
N ASN A 433 -27.58 26.38 29.90
CA ASN A 433 -26.15 26.21 29.62
C ASN A 433 -25.73 24.95 28.84
N GLU A 434 -26.64 24.03 28.56
CA GLU A 434 -26.35 22.85 27.75
C GLU A 434 -26.40 23.17 26.24
N TYR A 435 -25.87 22.27 25.43
CA TYR A 435 -25.72 22.44 23.99
C TYR A 435 -26.57 21.43 23.22
N LEU A 436 -27.06 21.85 22.06
CA LEU A 436 -27.84 21.02 21.15
C LEU A 436 -27.45 21.31 19.70
N PHE A 437 -27.80 20.39 18.80
CA PHE A 437 -27.65 20.58 17.36
C PHE A 437 -29.01 20.82 16.72
N ALA A 438 -29.14 21.93 16.00
CA ALA A 438 -30.17 22.07 14.98
C ALA A 438 -29.61 21.47 13.69
N VAL A 439 -30.23 20.41 13.16
CA VAL A 439 -29.74 19.64 11.99
C VAL A 439 -30.72 19.71 10.82
N SER A 440 -31.17 20.92 10.47
CA SER A 440 -31.94 21.11 9.22
C SER A 440 -31.00 21.52 8.07
N PRO A 441 -31.31 21.15 6.80
CA PRO A 441 -30.48 21.54 5.65
C PRO A 441 -30.25 23.06 5.56
N GLN A 442 -31.28 23.83 5.93
CA GLN A 442 -31.24 25.30 5.88
C GLN A 442 -30.56 25.91 7.10
N PHE A 443 -30.65 25.26 8.26
CA PHE A 443 -30.18 25.79 9.55
C PHE A 443 -29.41 24.75 10.39
N PRO A 444 -28.23 24.28 9.94
CA PRO A 444 -27.33 23.44 10.71
C PRO A 444 -26.49 24.31 11.65
N ARG A 445 -26.71 24.19 12.96
CA ARG A 445 -26.01 24.98 13.99
C ARG A 445 -25.82 24.19 15.26
N MET A 446 -24.68 24.41 15.92
CA MET A 446 -24.52 24.09 17.33
C MET A 446 -25.00 25.28 18.15
N LEU A 447 -25.95 25.03 19.05
CA LEU A 447 -26.63 26.06 19.83
C LEU A 447 -26.44 25.79 21.33
N LYS A 448 -26.16 26.84 22.10
CA LYS A 448 -26.16 26.83 23.56
C LYS A 448 -27.47 27.40 24.09
N VAL A 449 -28.09 26.75 25.06
CA VAL A 449 -29.26 27.29 25.75
C VAL A 449 -28.83 28.40 26.71
N VAL A 450 -29.17 29.65 26.40
CA VAL A 450 -28.78 30.84 27.18
C VAL A 450 -29.86 31.25 28.17
N SER A 451 -31.13 31.04 27.85
CA SER A 451 -32.24 31.30 28.77
C SER A 451 -33.41 30.37 28.50
N LEU A 452 -34.13 30.01 29.56
CA LEU A 452 -35.41 29.32 29.50
C LEU A 452 -36.43 30.13 30.32
N ASP A 453 -37.49 30.62 29.66
CA ASP A 453 -38.66 31.24 30.30
C ASP A 453 -39.80 30.23 30.23
N VAL A 454 -39.97 29.49 31.33
CA VAL A 454 -41.01 28.47 31.47
C VAL A 454 -42.28 29.14 32.00
N ARG A 455 -43.32 29.21 31.17
CA ARG A 455 -44.62 29.71 31.62
C ARG A 455 -45.38 28.57 32.29
N GLY A 456 -45.64 28.71 33.60
CA GLY A 456 -46.42 27.73 34.36
C GLY A 456 -47.85 27.59 33.82
N GLY A 457 -48.26 26.36 33.51
CA GLY A 457 -49.59 26.01 32.99
C GLY A 457 -49.72 24.54 32.57
N ALA A 458 -50.93 24.10 32.22
CA ALA A 458 -51.25 22.71 31.86
C ALA A 458 -50.62 22.21 30.55
N SER A 459 -49.99 23.09 29.78
CA SER A 459 -49.14 22.75 28.64
C SER A 459 -47.84 23.55 28.79
N PRO A 460 -46.72 22.91 29.19
CA PRO A 460 -45.47 23.64 29.40
C PRO A 460 -44.95 24.11 28.03
N SER A 461 -45.25 25.36 27.69
CA SER A 461 -44.54 26.08 26.63
C SER A 461 -43.40 26.85 27.29
N CYS A 462 -42.20 26.67 26.73
CA CYS A 462 -41.01 27.38 27.17
C CYS A 462 -40.57 28.29 26.04
N LYS A 463 -40.27 29.55 26.35
CA LYS A 463 -39.51 30.40 25.44
C LYS A 463 -38.03 30.17 25.72
N ALA A 464 -37.26 29.84 24.70
CA ALA A 464 -35.82 29.65 24.84
C ALA A 464 -35.06 30.72 24.07
N THR A 465 -33.95 31.18 24.64
CA THR A 465 -32.93 31.90 23.87
C THR A 465 -31.79 30.94 23.62
N LEU A 466 -31.50 30.68 22.35
CA LEU A 466 -30.45 29.80 21.88
C LEU A 466 -29.34 30.66 21.25
N ARG A 467 -28.09 30.48 21.66
CA ARG A 467 -26.94 31.18 21.08
C ARG A 467 -26.15 30.23 20.21
N ASP A 468 -25.91 30.60 18.97
CA ASP A 468 -25.01 29.87 18.09
C ASP A 468 -23.57 29.97 18.59
N VAL A 469 -22.93 28.80 18.74
CA VAL A 469 -21.62 28.67 19.39
C VAL A 469 -20.50 29.36 18.60
N PHE A 470 -20.61 29.43 17.27
CA PHE A 470 -19.55 29.97 16.42
C PHE A 470 -19.73 31.46 16.13
N SER A 471 -20.96 31.87 15.85
CA SER A 471 -21.32 33.23 15.47
C SER A 471 -21.69 34.13 16.63
N GLY A 472 -22.01 33.55 17.80
CA GLY A 472 -22.56 34.27 18.94
C GLY A 472 -23.98 34.83 18.73
N THR A 473 -24.61 34.55 17.58
CA THR A 473 -25.96 35.06 17.26
C THR A 473 -27.00 34.37 18.14
N GLU A 474 -27.92 35.15 18.70
CA GLU A 474 -29.01 34.63 19.54
C GLU A 474 -30.33 34.51 18.77
N TYR A 475 -31.04 33.42 19.03
CA TYR A 475 -32.33 33.06 18.45
C TYR A 475 -33.33 32.86 19.57
N LYS A 476 -34.51 33.48 19.45
CA LYS A 476 -35.61 33.30 20.40
C LYS A 476 -36.63 32.36 19.77
N VAL A 477 -36.90 31.25 20.45
CA VAL A 477 -37.83 30.19 20.00
C VAL A 477 -38.91 29.92 21.02
#